data_AF-A0A703PQP4-F1
#
_entry.id   AF-A0A703PQP4-F1
#
_cell.length_a   1.000
_cell.length_b   1.000
_cell.length_c   1.000
_cell.angle_alpha   90.00
_cell.angle_beta   90.00
_cell.angle_gamma   90.00
#
_symmetry.space_group_name_H-M   'P 1'
#
loop_
_entity.id
_entity.type
_entity.pdbx_description
1 polymer ?
#
loop_
_entity_poly.entity_id
_entity_poly.type
_entity_poly.pdbx_seq_one_letter_code
_entity_poly.pdbx_strand_id
1 'polypeptide(L)' 'MEPKSQDWHRADIKSALEKRGITLRDLSRQAGLSPDSLRNVFTR' A
#
# COMPACT_ATOMS: atom_id res chain seq x y z
N MET A 1 -12.94 -24.39 -3.81
CA MET A 1 -12.73 -23.33 -4.80
C MET A 1 -11.96 -22.23 -4.09
N GLU A 2 -10.65 -22.15 -4.28
CA GLU A 2 -9.84 -21.09 -3.65
C GLU A 2 -10.04 -19.79 -4.44
N PRO A 3 -10.49 -18.69 -3.82
CA PRO A 3 -10.42 -17.40 -4.47
C PRO A 3 -8.94 -17.05 -4.62
N LYS A 4 -8.47 -16.98 -5.86
CA LYS A 4 -7.18 -16.37 -6.18
C LYS A 4 -7.21 -14.94 -5.69
N SER A 5 -6.68 -14.70 -4.49
CA SER A 5 -6.28 -13.36 -4.07
C SER A 5 -5.20 -12.90 -5.03
N GLN A 6 -5.64 -12.24 -6.10
CA GLN A 6 -4.86 -11.42 -7.00
C GLN A 6 -4.42 -10.11 -6.30
N ASP A 7 -4.45 -10.09 -4.97
CA ASP A 7 -3.94 -9.02 -4.16
C ASP A 7 -2.42 -9.04 -4.26
N TRP A 8 -1.86 -7.89 -4.60
CA TRP A 8 -0.43 -7.70 -4.50
C TRP A 8 0.01 -7.99 -3.06
N HIS A 9 1.08 -8.77 -2.89
CA HIS A 9 1.63 -8.97 -1.56
C HIS A 9 2.02 -7.61 -0.98
N ARG A 10 1.65 -7.39 0.29
CA ARG A 10 2.01 -6.17 1.01
C ARG A 10 3.51 -5.86 0.94
N ALA A 11 4.34 -6.91 0.93
CA ALA A 11 5.78 -6.79 0.78
C ALA A 11 6.20 -6.24 -0.60
N ASP A 12 5.53 -6.62 -1.68
CA ASP A 12 5.79 -6.08 -3.02
C ASP A 12 5.43 -4.59 -3.10
N ILE A 13 4.29 -4.19 -2.55
CA ILE A 13 3.91 -2.77 -2.50
C ILE A 13 4.89 -1.97 -1.66
N LYS A 14 5.28 -2.49 -0.49
CA LYS A 14 6.29 -1.84 0.35
C LYS A 14 7.63 -1.73 -0.38
N SER A 15 8.07 -2.79 -1.05
CA SER A 15 9.31 -2.81 -1.82
C SER A 15 9.26 -1.83 -3.00
N ALA A 16 8.13 -1.70 -3.69
CA ALA A 16 7.95 -0.73 -4.77
C ALA A 16 8.03 0.72 -4.27
N LEU A 17 7.51 0.98 -3.07
CA LEU A 17 7.59 2.28 -2.42
C LEU A 17 8.99 2.58 -1.91
N GLU A 18 9.67 1.61 -1.29
CA GLU A 18 11.06 1.70 -0.87
C GLU A 18 12.00 1.91 -2.08
N LYS A 19 11.77 1.22 -3.21
CA LYS A 19 12.47 1.46 -4.48
C LYS A 19 12.27 2.87 -5.02
N ARG A 20 11.12 3.49 -4.75
CA ARG A 20 10.84 4.90 -5.08
C ARG A 20 11.33 5.88 -4.01
N GLY A 21 11.88 5.41 -2.88
CA GLY A 21 12.32 6.26 -1.77
C GLY A 21 11.21 6.96 -1.02
N ILE A 22 9.95 6.51 -1.18
CA ILE A 22 8.78 7.12 -0.54
C ILE A 22 8.10 6.12 0.39
N THR A 23 7.41 6.63 1.41
CA THR A 23 6.65 5.79 2.35
C THR A 23 5.17 5.72 1.95
N LEU A 24 4.44 4.72 2.46
CA LEU A 24 2.96 4.67 2.34
C LEU A 24 2.30 5.95 2.85
N ARG A 25 2.87 6.58 3.89
CA ARG A 25 2.39 7.85 4.45
C ARG A 25 2.63 9.02 3.49
N ASP A 26 3.81 9.08 2.88
CA ASP A 26 4.12 10.08 1.86
C ASP A 26 3.22 9.94 0.64
N LEU A 27 2.97 8.70 0.20
CA LEU A 27 2.01 8.45 -0.87
C LEU A 27 0.60 8.93 -0.49
N SER A 28 0.16 8.69 0.75
CA SER A 28 -1.13 9.18 1.24
C SER A 28 -1.21 10.70 1.18
N ARG A 29 -0.15 11.39 1.65
CA ARG A 29 -0.07 12.85 1.62
C ARG A 29 -0.05 13.40 0.20
N GLN A 30 0.70 12.78 -0.71
CA GLN A 30 0.74 13.14 -2.13
C GLN A 30 -0.60 12.93 -2.83
N ALA A 31 -1.35 11.90 -2.42
CA ALA A 31 -2.70 11.64 -2.93
C ALA A 31 -3.78 12.54 -2.30
N GLY A 32 -3.43 13.42 -1.35
CA GLY A 32 -4.40 14.25 -0.62
C GLY A 32 -5.27 13.46 0.36
N LEU A 33 -4.88 12.24 0.71
CA LEU A 33 -5.58 11.36 1.64
C LEU A 33 -4.98 11.46 3.06
N SER A 34 -5.78 11.08 4.07
CA SER A 34 -5.27 10.95 5.43
C SER A 34 -4.13 9.93 5.48
N PRO A 35 -3.07 10.15 6.28
CA PRO A 35 -1.87 9.30 6.34
C PRO A 35 -2.13 7.84 6.76
N ASP A 36 -3.33 7.55 7.24
CA ASP A 36 -3.81 6.24 7.70
C ASP A 36 -4.78 5.59 6.70
N SER A 37 -5.35 6.34 5.75
CA SER A 37 -6.27 5.82 4.74
C SER A 37 -5.63 4.74 3.87
N LEU A 38 -4.42 4.98 3.33
CA LEU A 38 -3.71 3.97 2.54
C LEU A 38 -3.13 2.82 3.37
N ARG A 39 -3.00 2.99 4.69
CA ARG A 39 -2.57 1.89 5.57
C ARG A 39 -3.69 0.87 5.77
N ASN A 40 -4.93 1.34 5.79
CA ASN A 40 -6.10 0.50 5.99
C ASN A 40 -6.44 -0.37 4.77
N VAL A 41 -5.90 -0.05 3.58
CA VAL A 41 -6.07 -0.81 2.33
C VAL A 41 -5.57 -2.26 2.45
N PHE A 42 -4.63 -2.55 3.37
CA PHE A 42 -4.07 -3.88 3.57
C PHE A 42 -4.62 -4.64 4.78
N THR A 43 -5.65 -4.12 5.44
CA THR A 43 -6.09 -4.59 6.77
C THR A 43 -7.52 -5.16 6.75
N ARG A 44 -7.90 -5.88 5.69
CA ARG A 44 -9.24 -6.51 5.60
C ARG A 44 -9.19 -8.01 5.89
#